data_AF-A0A327WXA1-F1
#
_entry.id   AF-A0A327WXA1-F1
#
_cell.length_a   1.000
_cell.length_b   1.000
_cell.length_c   1.000
_cell.angle_alpha   90.00
_cell.angle_beta   90.00
_cell.angle_gamma   90.00
#
_symmetry.space_group_name_H-M   'P 1'
#
loop_
_entity.id
_entity.type
_entity.pdbx_description
1 polymer ?
#
loop_
_entity_poly.entity_id
_entity_poly.type
_entity_poly.pdbx_seq_one_letter_code
_entity_poly.pdbx_strand_id
1 'polypeptide(L)' 'MSWLEYSQLVLKKVGFDRRLFRKELGKLLTLLSPTERLELLRWCRHQKRWNSS' A
#
# COMPACT_ATOMS: atom_id res chain seq x y z
N MET A 1 6.54 -13.31 7.73
CA MET A 1 5.94 -12.09 7.17
C MET A 1 7.02 -11.06 6.96
N SER A 2 7.18 -10.55 5.75
CA SER A 2 8.08 -9.42 5.46
C SER A 2 7.37 -8.09 5.73
N TRP A 3 8.15 -7.00 5.84
CA TRP A 3 7.58 -5.65 5.94
C TRP A 3 6.73 -5.28 4.72
N LEU A 4 7.09 -5.76 3.54
CA LEU A 4 6.30 -5.60 2.32
C LEU A 4 4.93 -6.28 2.42
N GLU A 5 4.88 -7.55 2.85
CA GLU A 5 3.62 -8.29 3.01
C GLU A 5 2.72 -7.66 4.07
N TYR A 6 3.31 -7.25 5.20
CA TYR A 6 2.60 -6.51 6.25
C TYR A 6 2.00 -5.22 5.69
N SER A 7 2.79 -4.45 4.93
CA SER A 7 2.36 -3.20 4.30
C SER A 7 1.17 -3.44 3.36
N GLN A 8 1.22 -4.47 2.52
CA GLN A 8 0.11 -4.83 1.63
C GLN A 8 -1.16 -5.24 2.40
N LEU A 9 -1.02 -5.94 3.52
CA LEU A 9 -2.13 -6.33 4.40
C LEU A 9 -2.81 -5.12 5.02
N VAL A 10 -2.03 -4.19 5.57
CA VAL A 10 -2.54 -2.93 6.14
C VAL A 10 -3.27 -2.14 5.06
N LEU A 11 -2.64 -1.93 3.90
CA LEU A 11 -3.22 -1.18 2.79
C LEU A 11 -4.49 -1.82 2.22
N LYS A 12 -4.59 -3.15 2.19
CA LYS A 12 -5.85 -3.85 1.85
C LYS A 12 -6.96 -3.54 2.85
N LYS A 13 -6.67 -3.54 4.15
CA LYS A 13 -7.66 -3.29 5.21
C LYS A 13 -8.17 -1.86 5.20
N VAL A 14 -7.29 -0.88 4.96
CA VAL A 14 -7.68 0.54 4.88
C VAL A 14 -8.05 0.98 3.46
N GLY A 15 -8.11 0.04 2.52
CA GLY A 15 -8.39 0.29 1.11
C GLY A 15 -9.67 1.08 0.90
N PHE A 16 -10.72 0.80 1.69
CA PHE A 16 -12.06 1.40 1.61
C PHE A 16 -12.13 2.93 1.82
N ASP A 17 -11.08 3.55 2.35
CA ASP A 17 -11.03 5.00 2.54
C ASP A 17 -9.75 5.56 1.90
N ARG A 18 -9.91 6.39 0.88
CA ARG A 18 -8.80 6.95 0.10
C ARG A 18 -7.87 7.84 0.95
N ARG A 19 -8.41 8.55 1.95
CA ARG A 19 -7.63 9.43 2.83
C ARG A 19 -6.83 8.59 3.83
N LEU A 20 -7.47 7.58 4.42
CA LEU A 20 -6.81 6.64 5.33
C LEU A 20 -5.74 5.81 4.62
N PHE A 21 -6.03 5.32 3.41
CA PHE A 21 -5.08 4.61 2.57
C PHE A 21 -3.82 5.43 2.31
N ARG A 22 -3.96 6.69 1.90
CA ARG A 22 -2.81 7.59 1.66
C ARG A 22 -2.01 7.83 2.94
N LYS A 23 -2.68 7.98 4.08
CA LYS A 23 -2.04 8.19 5.38
C LYS A 23 -1.18 6.97 5.78
N GLU A 24 -1.73 5.77 5.68
CA GLU A 24 -1.00 4.54 6.02
C GLU A 24 0.10 4.23 4.99
N LEU A 25 -0.15 4.46 3.70
CA LEU A 25 0.88 4.32 2.65
C LEU A 25 2.10 5.20 2.94
N GLY A 26 1.89 6.45 3.36
CA GLY A 26 2.98 7.35 3.74
C GLY A 26 3.84 6.79 4.88
N LYS A 27 3.20 6.26 5.93
CA LYS A 27 3.91 5.63 7.05
C LYS A 27 4.70 4.40 6.60
N LEU A 28 4.07 3.50 5.85
CA LEU A 28 4.68 2.25 5.40
C LEU A 28 5.87 2.52 4.45
N LEU A 29 5.77 3.53 3.60
CA LEU A 29 6.91 3.93 2.77
C LEU A 29 8.11 4.35 3.62
N THR A 30 7.93 5.04 4.76
CA THR A 30 9.08 5.39 5.63
C THR A 30 9.76 4.18 6.27
N LEU A 31 9.01 3.09 6.49
CA LEU A 31 9.46 1.87 7.14
C LEU A 31 10.23 0.93 6.20
N LEU A 32 9.89 0.95 4.91
CA LEU A 32 10.42 0.03 3.91
C LEU A 32 11.78 0.48 3.35
N SER A 33 12.59 -0.51 2.97
CA SER A 33 13.81 -0.27 2.18
C SER A 33 13.47 0.30 0.78
N PRO A 34 14.42 0.97 0.09
CA PRO A 34 14.17 1.55 -1.23
C PRO A 34 13.59 0.55 -2.26
N THR A 35 14.08 -0.69 -2.23
CA THR A 35 13.61 -1.77 -3.12
C THR A 35 12.16 -2.14 -2.80
N GLU A 36 11.84 -2.35 -1.53
CA GLU A 36 10.48 -2.69 -1.09
C GLU A 36 9.49 -1.53 -1.32
N ARG A 37 9.92 -0.27 -1.21
CA ARG A 37 9.09 0.90 -1.55
C ARG A 37 8.65 0.83 -3.02
N LEU A 38 9.58 0.53 -3.93
CA LEU A 38 9.27 0.40 -5.35
C LEU A 38 8.28 -0.73 -5.61
N GLU A 39 8.45 -1.87 -4.94
CA GLU A 39 7.53 -3.00 -5.03
C GLU A 39 6.14 -2.65 -4.47
N LEU A 40 6.06 -1.99 -3.31
CA LEU A 40 4.79 -1.57 -2.71
C LEU A 40 4.05 -0.58 -3.62
N LEU A 41 4.77 0.37 -4.24
CA LEU A 41 4.18 1.32 -5.19
C LEU A 41 3.74 0.66 -6.50
N ARG A 42 4.47 -0.34 -6.99
CA ARG A 42 4.04 -1.17 -8.15
C ARG A 42 2.76 -1.94 -7.81
N TRP A 43 2.71 -2.53 -6.63
CA TRP A 43 1.54 -3.24 -6.13
C TRP A 43 0.32 -2.32 -6.00
N CYS A 44 0.50 -1.11 -5.45
CA CYS A 44 -0.58 -0.11 -5.33
C CYS A 44 -1.14 0.29 -6.71
N ARG A 45 -0.29 0.40 -7.74
CA ARG A 45 -0.73 0.68 -9.12
C ARG A 45 -1.49 -0.49 -9.75
N HIS A 46 -1.16 -1.72 -9.38
CA HIS A 46 -1.81 -2.94 -9.86
C HIS A 46 -3.15 -3.22 -9.18
N GLN A 47 -3.43 -2.58 -8.04
CA GLN A 47 -4.72 -2.61 -7.38
C GLN A 47 -5.78 -1.86 -8.22
N LYS A 48 -6.21 -2.45 -9.34
CA LYS A 48 -7.27 -1.96 -10.24
C LYS A 48 -8.69 -2.04 -9.63
N ARG A 49 -8.83 -2.19 -8.32
CA ARG A 49 -10.13 -2.47 -7.66
C ARG A 49 -10.89 -1.25 -7.17
N TRP A 50 -10.57 -0.06 -7.71
CA TRP A 50 -11.09 1.22 -7.24
C TRP A 50 -11.67 2.13 -8.34
N ASN A 51 -11.77 1.62 -9.57
CA ASN A 51 -12.52 2.23 -10.67
C ASN A 51 -13.36 1.12 -11.33
N SER A 52 -14.42 0.71 -10.66
CA SER A 52 -15.59 0.13 -11.34
C SER A 52 -16.68 1.16 -11.17
N SER A 53 -17.17 1.64 -12.31
CA SER A 53 -18.24 2.58 -12.61
C SER A 53 -19.34 2.76 -11.57
#